data_AF-A0A377TLK7-F1
#
_entry.id   AF-A0A377TLK7-F1
#
_cell.length_a   1.000
_cell.length_b   1.000
_cell.length_c   1.000
_cell.angle_alpha   90.00
_cell.angle_beta   90.00
_cell.angle_gamma   90.00
#
_symmetry.space_group_name_H-M   'P 1'
#
loop_
_entity.id
_entity.type
_entity.pdbx_description
1 polymer ?
#
loop_
_entity_poly.entity_id
_entity_poly.type
_entity_poly.pdbx_seq_one_letter_code
_entity_poly.pdbx_strand_id
1 'polypeptide(L)' 'MSLSPYLAFAGNCAEAIAFYQQTLGAELMFKMTFGEMPPAAQEASDGCPSGQKMADDAIATQPAHQ' A
#
# COMPACT_ATOMS: atom_id res chain seq x y z
N MET A 1 -0.49 -12.82 20.22
CA MET A 1 -1.18 -12.42 18.98
C MET A 1 -0.69 -11.02 18.64
N SER A 2 -0.08 -10.84 17.47
CA SER A 2 0.35 -9.53 16.95
C SER A 2 -0.68 -9.03 15.94
N LEU A 3 -1.07 -7.76 16.06
CA LEU A 3 -1.96 -7.11 15.10
C LEU A 3 -1.12 -6.33 14.08
N SER A 4 -1.35 -6.57 12.80
CA SER A 4 -0.78 -5.79 11.70
C SER A 4 -1.85 -4.85 11.14
N PRO A 5 -1.93 -3.59 11.60
CA PRO A 5 -2.95 -2.66 11.14
C PRO A 5 -2.76 -2.32 9.66
N TYR A 6 -3.87 -2.27 8.93
CA TYR A 6 -3.90 -1.85 7.53
C TYR A 6 -4.30 -0.39 7.43
N LEU A 7 -3.40 0.45 6.92
CA LEU A 7 -3.60 1.89 6.76
C LEU A 7 -3.69 2.23 5.26
N ALA A 8 -4.74 2.96 4.87
CA ALA A 8 -4.91 3.48 3.53
C ALA A 8 -4.85 5.01 3.55
N PHE A 9 -4.20 5.60 2.54
CA PHE A 9 -4.02 7.03 2.40
C PHE A 9 -4.54 7.50 1.04
N ALA A 10 -4.93 8.77 0.95
CA ALA A 10 -5.45 9.37 -0.28
C ALA A 10 -4.30 9.87 -1.18
N GLY A 11 -3.46 8.94 -1.65
CA GLY A 11 -2.35 9.21 -2.57
C GLY A 11 -1.04 9.68 -1.93
N ASN A 12 -1.02 9.93 -0.61
CA ASN A 12 0.16 10.41 0.13
C ASN A 12 0.86 9.32 0.97
N CYS A 13 0.83 8.07 0.51
CA CYS A 13 1.46 6.93 1.19
C CYS A 13 2.99 7.13 1.35
N ALA A 14 3.65 7.72 0.36
CA ALA A 14 5.11 7.87 0.35
C ALA A 14 5.56 8.86 1.45
N GLU A 15 4.87 9.98 1.55
CA GLU A 15 5.08 10.99 2.58
C GLU A 15 4.77 10.44 3.97
N ALA A 16 3.70 9.64 4.12
CA ALA A 16 3.38 8.99 5.39
C ALA A 16 4.50 8.04 5.84
N ILE A 17 5.01 7.20 4.94
CA ILE A 17 6.14 6.31 5.22
C ILE A 17 7.37 7.13 5.66
N ALA A 18 7.72 8.19 4.93
CA ALA A 18 8.86 9.05 5.29
C ALA A 18 8.68 9.71 6.66
N PHE A 19 7.48 10.21 6.95
CA PHE A 19 7.14 10.81 8.24
C PHE A 19 7.29 9.80 9.39
N TYR A 20 6.84 8.56 9.22
CA TYR A 20 6.96 7.52 10.25
C TYR A 20 8.40 7.05 10.45
N GLN A 21 9.19 6.92 9.39
CA GLN A 21 10.62 6.65 9.51
C GLN A 21 11.32 7.75 10.32
N GLN A 22 11.05 9.02 10.00
CA GLN A 22 11.68 10.15 10.69
C GLN A 22 11.22 10.29 12.14
N THR A 23 9.92 10.19 12.40
CA THR A 23 9.34 10.53 13.71
C THR A 23 9.43 9.38 14.70
N LEU A 24 9.29 8.14 14.23
CA LEU A 24 9.24 6.95 15.07
C LEU A 24 10.51 6.10 14.98
N GLY A 25 11.43 6.43 14.07
CA GLY A 25 12.55 5.55 13.75
C GLY A 25 12.09 4.24 13.12
N ALA A 26 10.93 4.25 12.44
CA ALA A 26 10.38 3.05 11.83
C ALA A 26 11.28 2.50 10.72
N GLU A 27 11.32 1.18 10.57
CA GLU A 27 12.01 0.50 9.48
C GLU A 27 11.04 0.17 8.35
N LEU A 28 11.39 0.54 7.12
CA LEU A 28 10.62 0.16 5.94
C LEU A 28 10.96 -1.27 5.54
N MET A 29 10.10 -2.22 5.93
CA MET A 29 10.31 -3.64 5.63
C MET A 29 10.03 -3.99 4.17
N PHE A 30 8.96 -3.45 3.61
CA PHE A 30 8.52 -3.75 2.25
C PHE A 30 7.73 -2.58 1.66
N LYS A 31 7.92 -2.32 0.37
CA LYS A 31 7.17 -1.33 -0.40
C LYS A 31 6.99 -1.87 -1.81
N MET A 32 5.76 -1.76 -2.32
CA MET A 32 5.41 -2.19 -3.66
C MET A 32 4.54 -1.11 -4.30
N THR A 33 4.74 -0.86 -5.58
CA THR A 33 3.91 0.04 -6.36
C THR A 33 2.83 -0.72 -7.13
N PHE A 34 1.79 -0.02 -7.59
CA PHE A 34 0.72 -0.63 -8.38
C PHE A 34 1.25 -1.22 -9.70
N GLY A 35 2.24 -0.59 -10.34
CA GLY A 35 2.86 -1.09 -11.57
C GLY A 35 3.75 -2.31 -11.39
N GLU A 36 4.17 -2.61 -10.16
CA GLU A 36 4.93 -3.82 -9.82
C GLU A 36 4.03 -5.02 -9.50
N MET A 37 2.70 -4.82 -9.40
CA MET A 37 1.77 -5.89 -9.04
C MET A 37 1.62 -6.94 -10.15
N PRO A 38 1.54 -8.24 -9.80
CA PRO A 38 1.22 -9.27 -10.77
C PRO A 38 -0.12 -8.97 -11.46
N PRO A 39 -0.27 -9.24 -12.77
CA PRO A 39 -1.51 -8.97 -13.51
C PRO A 39 -2.75 -9.60 -12.84
N ALA A 40 -2.61 -10.80 -12.27
CA ALA A 40 -3.70 -11.48 -11.56
C ALA A 40 -4.16 -10.76 -10.27
N ALA A 41 -3.31 -9.96 -9.64
CA ALA A 41 -3.67 -9.13 -8.48
C ALA A 41 -4.34 -7.82 -8.91
N GLN A 42 -4.08 -7.37 -10.14
CA GLN A 42 -4.71 -6.22 -10.78
C GLN A 42 -6.14 -6.53 -11.23
N GLU A 43 -6.41 -7.81 -11.54
CA GLU A 43 -7.71 -8.35 -11.96
C GLU A 43 -8.63 -8.71 -10.79
N ALA A 44 -8.10 -8.71 -9.55
CA ALA A 44 -8.89 -8.77 -8.32
C ALA A 44 -9.64 -7.44 -8.14
N SER A 45 -10.66 -7.27 -8.99
CA SER A 45 -11.74 -6.29 -8.90
C SER A 45 -12.62 -6.48 -7.66
N ASP A 46 -12.05 -7.01 -6.57
CA ASP A 46 -12.73 -7.42 -5.35
C ASP A 46 -13.09 -6.20 -4.48
N GLY A 47 -14.00 -5.38 -5.02
CA GLY A 47 -14.84 -4.51 -4.20
C GLY A 47 -14.33 -3.10 -3.93
N CYS A 48 -13.46 -2.50 -4.76
CA CYS A 48 -13.31 -1.04 -4.77
C CYS A 48 -14.40 -0.41 -5.65
N PRO A 49 -15.49 0.17 -5.08
CA PRO A 49 -16.61 0.72 -5.85
C PRO A 49 -16.24 1.95 -6.71
N SER A 50 -15.01 2.45 -6.58
CA SER A 50 -14.56 3.70 -7.18
C SER A 50 -14.04 3.56 -8.61
N GLY A 51 -13.75 2.34 -9.10
CA GLY A 51 -13.25 2.13 -10.47
C GLY A 51 -11.98 2.92 -10.81
N GLN A 52 -11.23 3.36 -9.78
CA GLN A 52 -10.08 4.24 -9.96
C GLN A 52 -8.89 3.40 -10.43
N LYS A 53 -8.39 3.70 -11.63
CA LYS A 53 -7.07 3.26 -12.05
C LYS A 53 -6.06 4.08 -11.24
N MET A 54 -5.32 3.41 -10.36
CA MET A 54 -4.22 4.05 -9.65
C MET A 54 -3.04 4.23 -10.61
N ALA A 55 -2.24 5.29 -10.42
CA ALA A 55 -1.00 5.47 -11.17
C ALA A 55 -0.01 4.34 -10.87
N ASP A 56 0.81 3.97 -11.85
CA ASP A 56 1.75 2.84 -11.73
C ASP A 56 2.76 3.02 -10.59
N ASP A 57 3.12 4.26 -10.26
CA ASP A 57 4.05 4.63 -9.20
C ASP A 57 3.39 4.78 -7.81
N ALA A 58 2.07 4.72 -7.74
CA ALA A 58 1.37 4.76 -6.46
C ALA A 58 1.74 3.53 -5.62
N ILE A 59 1.85 3.71 -4.31
CA ILE A 59 2.18 2.62 -3.39
C ILE A 59 0.93 1.75 -3.18
N ALA A 60 1.05 0.47 -3.53
CA ALA A 60 0.03 -0.54 -3.27
C ALA A 60 0.07 -0.92 -1.79
N THR A 61 -1.04 -0.68 -1.10
CA THR A 61 -1.28 -1.25 0.22
C THR A 61 -1.91 -2.62 -0.01
N GLN A 62 -1.27 -3.69 0.46
CA GLN A 62 -1.87 -5.03 0.48
C GLN A 62 -2.01 -5.49 1.94
N PRO A 63 -3.10 -6.17 2.32
CA PRO A 63 -3.17 -6.81 3.62
C PRO A 63 -2.04 -7.84 3.70
N ALA A 64 -1.23 -7.77 4.75
CA ALA A 64 -0.15 -8.74 4.95
C ALA A 64 -0.76 -10.14 5.07
N HIS A 65 -0.61 -10.95 4.02
CA HIS A 65 -0.90 -12.38 4.08
C HIS A 65 0.22 -13.04 4.89
N GLN A 66 0.03 -13.09 6.21
CA GLN A 66 0.78 -13.97 7.10
C GLN A 66 0.10 -15.32 7.20
#